data_AF-A0A7D9E8U5-F1
#
_entry.id   AF-A0A7D9E8U5-F1
#
_cell.length_a   1.000
_cell.length_b   1.000
_cell.length_c   1.000
_cell.angle_alpha   90.00
_cell.angle_beta   90.00
_cell.angle_gamma   90.00
#
_symmetry.space_group_name_H-M   'P 1'
#
loop_
_entity.id
_entity.type
_entity.pdbx_description
1 polymer ?
#
loop_
_entity_poly.entity_id
_entity_poly.type
_entity_poly.pdbx_seq_one_letter_code
_entity_poly.pdbx_strand_id
1 'polypeptide(L)'
;MLPRNSKEKATSKTNGTCETKNSTSAKSASAYDELRDTFKDNIVLPSKRVLRDYSNAITPKTGFNPGVIKEIKEATKHYSSSQRYVAILFDEMKVQGNLVCDKHSGKLIGYVNLGDPDINFATLENIDEIATQALLFMVRGITTTLKHMLGYFATAAVTAVQMFPIFRRAVSILDMNCNLAVVAATADGASPNRRFFQMHAGIQGNTENDVVFCTKNLFNPERNIYFFSDVPHLLKTARNCLFNSGSGDNYK
;
A
#
# COMPACT_ATOMS: atom_id res chain seq x y z
N MET A 1 36.57 -19.51 -43.04
CA MET A 1 35.14 -19.86 -42.88
C MET A 1 34.51 -18.90 -41.88
N LEU A 2 33.83 -17.87 -42.37
CA LEU A 2 33.04 -16.94 -41.58
C LEU A 2 31.66 -17.56 -41.27
N PRO A 3 31.08 -17.35 -40.08
CA PRO A 3 29.64 -17.32 -39.91
C PRO A 3 29.12 -15.88 -39.94
N ARG A 4 27.91 -15.76 -40.48
CA ARG A 4 27.24 -14.54 -40.91
C ARG A 4 26.57 -13.79 -39.76
N ASN A 5 26.60 -12.46 -39.86
CA ASN A 5 25.69 -11.55 -39.17
C ASN A 5 24.23 -11.81 -39.59
N SER A 6 23.33 -11.91 -38.61
CA SER A 6 21.91 -11.57 -38.78
C SER A 6 21.49 -10.66 -37.63
N LYS A 7 21.35 -9.37 -37.96
CA LYS A 7 20.68 -8.34 -37.16
C LYS A 7 19.15 -8.52 -37.22
N GLU A 8 18.49 -7.80 -36.32
CA GLU A 8 17.04 -7.50 -36.22
C GLU A 8 16.19 -8.48 -35.40
N LYS A 9 15.30 -8.05 -34.49
CA LYS A 9 14.62 -6.76 -34.36
C LYS A 9 14.16 -6.54 -32.92
N ALA A 10 14.34 -5.31 -32.43
CA ALA A 10 13.80 -4.81 -31.19
C ALA A 10 12.26 -4.83 -31.22
N THR A 11 11.63 -5.53 -30.27
CA THR A 11 10.20 -5.35 -29.93
C THR A 11 10.07 -4.29 -28.84
N SER A 12 10.31 -3.04 -29.22
CA SER A 12 9.82 -1.86 -28.51
C SER A 12 8.45 -1.49 -29.10
N LYS A 13 7.36 -2.14 -28.64
CA LYS A 13 5.94 -1.75 -28.87
C LYS A 13 5.02 -2.86 -28.32
N THR A 14 4.61 -2.80 -27.06
CA THR A 14 3.44 -3.59 -26.57
C THR A 14 2.87 -3.17 -25.21
N ASN A 15 3.54 -2.36 -24.39
CA ASN A 15 3.03 -2.10 -23.03
C ASN A 15 1.68 -1.33 -23.00
N GLY A 16 1.43 -0.43 -23.95
CA GLY A 16 0.19 0.38 -23.95
C GLY A 16 -1.09 -0.32 -24.44
N THR A 17 -0.98 -1.41 -25.20
CA THR A 17 -2.15 -2.15 -25.75
C THR A 17 -2.61 -3.30 -24.85
N CYS A 18 -1.76 -3.78 -23.95
CA CYS A 18 -2.08 -4.83 -22.98
C CYS A 18 -2.89 -4.30 -21.79
N GLU A 19 -2.58 -3.10 -21.29
CA GLU A 19 -3.29 -2.48 -20.17
C GLU A 19 -4.76 -2.18 -20.50
N THR A 20 -5.01 -1.67 -21.72
CA THR A 20 -6.36 -1.28 -22.16
C THR A 20 -7.30 -2.47 -22.32
N LYS A 21 -6.83 -3.64 -22.78
CA LYS A 21 -7.67 -4.84 -22.97
C LYS A 21 -8.01 -5.57 -21.67
N ASN A 22 -7.13 -5.52 -20.67
CA ASN A 22 -7.43 -6.03 -19.33
C ASN A 22 -8.37 -5.10 -18.55
N SER A 23 -8.34 -3.79 -18.85
CA SER A 23 -9.11 -2.78 -18.12
C SER A 23 -10.64 -2.95 -18.19
N THR A 24 -11.18 -3.52 -19.27
CA THR A 24 -12.63 -3.75 -19.43
C THR A 24 -13.09 -4.98 -18.65
N SER A 25 -12.38 -6.10 -18.75
CA SER A 25 -12.66 -7.30 -17.96
C SER A 25 -12.50 -7.06 -16.46
N ALA A 26 -11.53 -6.23 -16.05
CA ALA A 26 -11.33 -5.86 -14.65
C ALA A 26 -12.49 -5.05 -14.06
N LYS A 27 -13.23 -4.31 -14.88
CA LYS A 27 -14.40 -3.51 -14.43
C LYS A 27 -15.69 -4.32 -14.40
N SER A 28 -15.92 -5.17 -15.40
CA SER A 28 -17.08 -6.07 -15.43
C SER A 28 -16.78 -7.28 -16.32
N ALA A 29 -16.76 -8.47 -15.71
CA ALA A 29 -16.61 -9.72 -16.45
C ALA A 29 -17.82 -10.00 -17.36
N SER A 30 -19.04 -9.69 -16.91
CA SER A 30 -20.28 -9.89 -17.67
C SER A 30 -20.30 -9.04 -18.94
N ALA A 31 -20.00 -7.74 -18.81
CA ALA A 31 -19.97 -6.84 -19.96
C ALA A 31 -18.86 -7.22 -20.96
N TYR A 32 -17.72 -7.72 -20.45
CA TYR A 32 -16.65 -8.21 -21.32
C TYR A 32 -17.09 -9.43 -22.15
N ASP A 33 -17.83 -10.35 -21.53
CA ASP A 33 -18.35 -11.53 -22.20
C ASP A 33 -19.39 -11.16 -23.26
N GLU A 34 -20.34 -10.29 -22.91
CA GLU A 34 -21.34 -9.78 -23.85
C GLU A 34 -20.69 -9.09 -25.06
N LEU A 35 -19.69 -8.24 -24.83
CA LEU A 35 -18.96 -7.58 -25.93
C LEU A 35 -18.21 -8.58 -26.80
N ARG A 36 -17.59 -9.58 -26.18
CA ARG A 36 -16.84 -10.62 -26.90
C ARG A 36 -17.74 -11.51 -27.74
N ASP A 37 -18.94 -11.81 -27.25
CA ASP A 37 -19.91 -12.65 -27.96
C ASP A 37 -20.68 -11.86 -29.03
N THR A 38 -21.07 -10.62 -28.75
CA THR A 38 -21.85 -9.77 -29.66
C THR A 38 -21.01 -9.18 -30.80
N PHE A 39 -19.75 -8.81 -30.54
CA PHE A 39 -18.90 -8.13 -31.52
C PHE A 39 -17.73 -9.00 -32.01
N LYS A 40 -17.87 -10.33 -31.94
CA LYS A 40 -16.82 -11.30 -32.27
C LYS A 40 -16.21 -11.10 -33.66
N ASP A 41 -17.00 -10.64 -34.62
CA ASP A 41 -16.58 -10.42 -36.01
C ASP A 41 -15.89 -9.07 -36.24
N ASN A 42 -16.07 -8.11 -35.32
CA ASN A 42 -15.52 -6.75 -35.44
C ASN A 42 -14.39 -6.47 -34.44
N ILE A 43 -14.36 -7.16 -33.30
CA ILE A 43 -13.41 -6.94 -32.21
C ILE A 43 -12.86 -8.27 -31.71
N VAL A 44 -11.57 -8.49 -31.94
CA VAL A 44 -10.87 -9.68 -31.42
C VAL A 44 -10.45 -9.43 -29.96
N LEU A 45 -11.27 -9.94 -29.04
CA LEU A 45 -11.00 -9.93 -27.60
C LEU A 45 -10.34 -11.23 -27.13
N PRO A 46 -9.28 -11.15 -26.27
CA PRO A 46 -8.68 -12.33 -25.65
C PRO A 46 -9.69 -13.24 -24.96
N SER A 47 -9.35 -14.53 -24.84
CA SER A 47 -10.16 -15.42 -24.01
C SER A 47 -9.96 -15.14 -22.52
N LYS A 48 -10.96 -15.48 -21.69
CA LYS A 48 -10.84 -15.43 -20.22
C LYS A 48 -9.60 -16.15 -19.71
N ARG A 49 -9.25 -17.27 -20.33
CA ARG A 49 -8.04 -18.03 -19.98
C ARG A 49 -6.79 -17.20 -20.18
N VAL A 50 -6.65 -16.59 -21.35
CA VAL A 50 -5.52 -15.72 -21.69
C VAL A 50 -5.46 -14.51 -20.75
N LEU A 51 -6.60 -13.88 -20.45
CA LEU A 51 -6.65 -12.79 -19.46
C LEU A 51 -6.17 -13.22 -18.08
N ARG A 52 -6.58 -14.41 -17.62
CA ARG A 52 -6.14 -14.96 -16.34
C ARG A 52 -4.65 -15.28 -16.36
N ASP A 53 -4.13 -15.83 -17.45
CA ASP A 53 -2.71 -16.11 -17.60
C ASP A 53 -1.89 -14.81 -17.53
N TYR A 54 -2.36 -13.72 -18.16
CA TYR A 54 -1.74 -12.40 -18.02
C TYR A 54 -1.84 -11.84 -16.60
N SER A 55 -2.99 -11.96 -15.94
CA SER A 55 -3.17 -11.49 -14.56
C SER A 55 -2.27 -12.23 -13.59
N ASN A 56 -2.10 -13.54 -13.79
CA ASN A 56 -1.25 -14.39 -12.94
C ASN A 56 0.24 -14.26 -13.24
N ALA A 57 0.62 -13.60 -14.36
CA ALA A 57 2.02 -13.32 -14.66
C ALA A 57 2.68 -12.43 -13.59
N ILE A 58 1.87 -11.62 -12.90
CA ILE A 58 2.32 -10.80 -11.77
C ILE A 58 1.83 -11.48 -10.49
N THR A 59 2.77 -11.95 -9.68
CA THR A 59 2.48 -12.48 -8.35
C THR A 59 2.70 -11.38 -7.31
N PRO A 60 1.63 -10.80 -6.73
CA PRO A 60 1.77 -9.79 -5.70
C PRO A 60 2.40 -10.43 -4.46
N LYS A 61 3.56 -9.93 -4.06
CA LYS A 61 4.25 -10.36 -2.85
C LYS A 61 3.92 -9.41 -1.71
N THR A 62 3.84 -9.95 -0.50
CA THR A 62 3.78 -9.17 0.72
C THR A 62 5.05 -8.34 0.88
N GLY A 63 4.92 -7.16 1.48
CA GLY A 63 5.97 -6.17 1.62
C GLY A 63 5.95 -5.08 0.55
N PHE A 64 7.02 -4.29 0.51
CA PHE A 64 7.18 -3.23 -0.47
C PHE A 64 7.58 -3.83 -1.82
N ASN A 65 6.80 -3.53 -2.87
CA ASN A 65 7.01 -4.11 -4.19
C ASN A 65 8.04 -3.29 -4.99
N PRO A 66 9.20 -3.86 -5.38
CA PRO A 66 10.20 -3.16 -6.18
C PRO A 66 9.69 -2.67 -7.53
N GLY A 67 8.74 -3.39 -8.15
CA GLY A 67 8.11 -3.00 -9.40
C GLY A 67 7.36 -1.68 -9.25
N VAL A 68 6.56 -1.54 -8.19
CA VAL A 68 5.82 -0.30 -7.91
C VAL A 68 6.77 0.85 -7.57
N ILE A 69 7.84 0.58 -6.82
CA ILE A 69 8.86 1.60 -6.52
C ILE A 69 9.50 2.14 -7.81
N LYS A 70 9.77 1.25 -8.76
CA LYS A 70 10.31 1.62 -10.07
C LYS A 70 9.30 2.46 -10.87
N GLU A 71 8.04 2.07 -10.91
CA GLU A 71 6.96 2.84 -11.56
C GLU A 71 6.81 4.24 -10.95
N ILE A 72 6.80 4.35 -9.61
CA ILE A 72 6.74 5.63 -8.91
C ILE A 72 7.94 6.48 -9.32
N LYS A 73 9.15 5.92 -9.35
CA LYS A 73 10.37 6.64 -9.73
C LYS A 73 10.33 7.14 -11.18
N GLU A 74 9.77 6.34 -12.10
CA GLU A 74 9.60 6.74 -13.50
C GLU A 74 8.56 7.87 -13.63
N ALA A 75 7.43 7.75 -12.93
CA ALA A 75 6.37 8.75 -12.92
C ALA A 75 6.81 10.10 -12.32
N THR A 76 7.72 10.09 -11.33
CA THR A 76 8.15 11.29 -10.60
C THR A 76 9.42 11.92 -11.15
N LYS A 77 10.02 11.35 -12.21
CA LYS A 77 11.28 11.80 -12.80
C LYS A 77 11.24 13.28 -13.20
N HIS A 78 10.11 13.73 -13.74
CA HIS A 78 9.90 15.08 -14.24
C HIS A 78 9.26 16.04 -13.23
N TYR A 79 9.11 15.64 -11.96
CA TYR A 79 8.45 16.47 -10.95
C TYR A 79 9.33 17.64 -10.54
N SER A 80 8.71 18.83 -10.45
CA SER A 80 9.31 20.00 -9.82
C SER A 80 9.37 19.85 -8.29
N SER A 81 10.09 20.72 -7.62
CA SER A 81 10.28 20.66 -6.15
C SER A 81 8.96 20.65 -5.37
N SER A 82 7.95 21.42 -5.82
CA SER A 82 6.63 21.47 -5.17
C SER A 82 5.77 20.23 -5.43
N GLN A 83 6.03 19.53 -6.53
CA GLN A 83 5.32 18.30 -6.91
C GLN A 83 5.84 17.04 -6.20
N ARG A 84 7.01 17.14 -5.56
CA ARG A 84 7.66 16.04 -4.83
C ARG A 84 7.10 15.82 -3.43
N TYR A 85 6.24 16.71 -2.92
CA TYR A 85 5.62 16.55 -1.62
C TYR A 85 4.53 15.48 -1.66
N VAL A 86 4.66 14.51 -0.76
CA VAL A 86 3.75 13.37 -0.64
C VAL A 86 3.30 13.14 0.79
N ALA A 87 2.13 12.54 0.94
CA ALA A 87 1.62 11.96 2.17
C ALA A 87 1.64 10.44 2.09
N ILE A 88 1.90 9.80 3.23
CA ILE A 88 1.71 8.36 3.42
C ILE A 88 0.37 8.16 4.12
N LEU A 89 -0.47 7.30 3.57
CA LEU A 89 -1.71 6.83 4.16
C LEU A 89 -1.49 5.38 4.55
N PHE A 90 -1.84 5.00 5.77
CA PHE A 90 -1.83 3.61 6.16
C PHE A 90 -3.07 3.24 6.96
N ASP A 91 -3.58 2.05 6.70
CA ASP A 91 -4.79 1.53 7.30
C ASP A 91 -4.72 -0.01 7.37
N GLU A 92 -5.44 -0.59 8.31
CA GLU A 92 -5.50 -2.03 8.51
C GLU A 92 -6.87 -2.55 8.11
N MET A 93 -6.89 -3.52 7.20
CA MET A 93 -8.12 -4.11 6.68
C MET A 93 -8.29 -5.53 7.21
N LYS A 94 -9.48 -5.84 7.72
CA LYS A 94 -9.81 -7.22 8.12
C LYS A 94 -9.94 -8.12 6.89
N VAL A 95 -9.23 -9.24 6.91
CA VAL A 95 -9.29 -10.28 5.89
C VAL A 95 -9.75 -11.60 6.52
N GLN A 96 -10.25 -12.51 5.70
CA GLN A 96 -10.62 -13.84 6.19
C GLN A 96 -9.35 -14.64 6.46
N GLY A 97 -9.11 -14.97 7.73
CA GLY A 97 -8.02 -15.86 8.12
C GLY A 97 -8.25 -17.27 7.58
N ASN A 98 -7.44 -17.68 6.62
CA ASN A 98 -7.46 -19.03 6.05
C ASN A 98 -6.11 -19.35 5.42
N LEU A 99 -5.78 -20.64 5.35
CA LEU A 99 -4.59 -21.15 4.69
C LEU A 99 -4.95 -21.64 3.29
N VAL A 100 -4.29 -21.08 2.29
CA VAL A 100 -4.50 -21.41 0.88
C VAL A 100 -3.19 -21.95 0.31
N CYS A 101 -3.23 -23.17 -0.22
CA CYS A 101 -2.10 -23.73 -0.96
C CYS A 101 -2.11 -23.17 -2.39
N ASP A 102 -1.09 -22.40 -2.74
CA ASP A 102 -0.90 -21.97 -4.12
C ASP A 102 -0.45 -23.17 -4.97
N LYS A 103 -1.30 -23.55 -5.92
CA LYS A 103 -1.07 -24.69 -6.81
C LYS A 103 0.15 -24.50 -7.71
N HIS A 104 0.56 -23.26 -7.97
CA HIS A 104 1.69 -22.98 -8.85
C HIS A 104 3.03 -23.01 -8.12
N SER A 105 3.13 -22.32 -6.98
CA SER A 105 4.36 -22.32 -6.18
C SER A 105 4.49 -23.50 -5.21
N GLY A 106 3.39 -24.22 -4.95
CA GLY A 106 3.33 -25.28 -3.94
C GLY A 106 3.44 -24.76 -2.50
N LYS A 107 3.34 -23.45 -2.28
CA LYS A 107 3.50 -22.82 -0.97
C LYS A 107 2.17 -22.60 -0.29
N LEU A 108 2.18 -22.75 1.03
CA LEU A 108 1.05 -22.40 1.87
C LEU A 108 1.06 -20.89 2.15
N ILE A 109 -0.02 -20.21 1.81
CA ILE A 109 -0.22 -18.77 1.97
C ILE A 109 -1.29 -18.56 3.04
N GLY A 110 -1.16 -17.50 3.84
CA GLY A 110 -2.15 -17.13 4.86
C GLY A 110 -1.56 -16.91 6.25
N TYR A 111 -0.25 -17.11 6.40
CA TYR A 111 0.47 -16.75 7.62
C TYR A 111 0.76 -15.26 7.71
N VAL A 112 0.99 -14.79 8.94
CA VAL A 112 1.51 -13.46 9.23
C VAL A 112 2.83 -13.25 8.50
N ASN A 113 2.92 -12.13 7.80
CA ASN A 113 4.10 -11.76 7.03
C ASN A 113 4.28 -10.25 7.05
N LEU A 114 5.21 -9.80 7.90
CA LEU A 114 5.62 -8.39 8.02
C LEU A 114 6.69 -7.98 7.01
N GLY A 115 7.00 -8.84 6.03
CA GLY A 115 7.96 -8.56 4.97
C GLY A 115 9.37 -8.98 5.36
N ASP A 116 10.30 -8.03 5.31
CA ASP A 116 11.73 -8.30 5.49
C ASP A 116 12.03 -8.85 6.90
N PRO A 117 12.58 -10.08 7.04
CA PRO A 117 12.89 -10.66 8.33
C PRO A 117 13.85 -9.78 9.13
N ASP A 118 14.84 -9.15 8.50
CA ASP A 118 15.86 -8.36 9.20
C ASP A 118 15.27 -7.12 9.88
N ILE A 119 14.14 -6.63 9.38
CA ILE A 119 13.42 -5.46 9.91
C ILE A 119 12.47 -5.87 11.04
N ASN A 120 12.00 -7.12 11.04
CA ASN A 120 10.92 -7.60 11.91
C ASN A 120 11.33 -8.72 12.88
N PHE A 121 12.59 -9.18 12.87
CA PHE A 121 13.08 -10.30 13.68
C PHE A 121 12.91 -10.06 15.19
N ALA A 122 12.91 -8.80 15.63
CA ALA A 122 12.71 -8.44 17.02
C ALA A 122 11.24 -8.40 17.46
N THR A 123 10.28 -8.52 16.53
CA THR A 123 8.84 -8.28 16.78
C THR A 123 7.91 -9.39 16.32
N LEU A 124 8.41 -10.44 15.65
CA LEU A 124 7.66 -11.66 15.39
C LEU A 124 7.83 -12.64 16.56
N GLU A 125 6.83 -12.71 17.43
CA GLU A 125 6.80 -13.74 18.49
C GLU A 125 6.40 -15.12 17.93
N ASN A 126 5.59 -15.17 16.85
CA ASN A 126 5.11 -16.41 16.24
C ASN A 126 5.04 -16.30 14.70
N ILE A 127 5.86 -17.07 13.98
CA ILE A 127 5.91 -17.07 12.50
C ILE A 127 4.71 -17.83 11.89
N ASP A 128 4.12 -18.76 12.65
CA ASP A 128 3.07 -19.66 12.16
C ASP A 128 1.64 -19.18 12.48
N GLU A 129 1.47 -17.94 12.90
CA GLU A 129 0.15 -17.37 13.15
C GLU A 129 -0.61 -17.07 11.85
N ILE A 130 -1.93 -17.31 11.83
CA ILE A 130 -2.78 -17.03 10.67
C ILE A 130 -3.05 -15.52 10.59
N ALA A 131 -2.80 -14.93 9.44
CA ALA A 131 -3.10 -13.52 9.19
C ALA A 131 -4.62 -13.30 9.14
N THR A 132 -5.10 -12.39 9.96
CA THR A 132 -6.52 -11.98 10.02
C THR A 132 -6.73 -10.56 9.49
N GLN A 133 -5.65 -9.83 9.28
CA GLN A 133 -5.64 -8.44 8.89
C GLN A 133 -4.55 -8.18 7.85
N ALA A 134 -4.69 -7.09 7.10
CA ALA A 134 -3.72 -6.64 6.13
C ALA A 134 -3.44 -5.16 6.35
N LEU A 135 -2.22 -4.84 6.78
CA LEU A 135 -1.75 -3.46 6.91
C LEU A 135 -1.29 -2.94 5.55
N LEU A 136 -1.84 -1.81 5.15
CA LEU A 136 -1.63 -1.22 3.83
C LEU A 136 -0.85 0.08 3.93
N PHE A 137 0.09 0.31 3.00
CA PHE A 137 0.74 1.61 2.82
C PHE A 137 0.46 2.15 1.43
N MET A 138 -0.16 3.33 1.36
CA MET A 138 -0.43 4.07 0.14
C MET A 138 0.31 5.41 0.17
N VAL A 139 0.80 5.82 -0.99
CA VAL A 139 1.41 7.13 -1.20
C VAL A 139 0.48 8.00 -2.01
N ARG A 140 0.29 9.24 -1.55
CA ARG A 140 -0.55 10.24 -2.18
C ARG A 140 0.24 11.52 -2.42
N GLY A 141 0.22 12.04 -3.64
CA GLY A 141 0.73 13.38 -3.94
C GLY A 141 -0.09 14.47 -3.24
N ILE A 142 0.56 15.49 -2.70
CA ILE A 142 -0.14 16.66 -2.12
C ILE A 142 -0.63 17.57 -3.24
N THR A 143 0.28 17.93 -4.15
CA THR A 143 0.04 18.83 -5.27
C THR A 143 -0.12 18.09 -6.61
N THR A 144 -0.05 16.76 -6.57
CA THR A 144 -0.11 15.89 -7.76
C THR A 144 -1.18 14.84 -7.62
N THR A 145 -1.59 14.26 -8.74
CA THR A 145 -2.57 13.16 -8.79
C THR A 145 -1.96 11.80 -8.45
N LEU A 146 -0.67 11.73 -8.11
CA LEU A 146 0.04 10.51 -7.76
C LEU A 146 -0.72 9.73 -6.68
N LYS A 147 -1.05 8.47 -6.95
CA LYS A 147 -1.68 7.56 -6.00
C LYS A 147 -1.19 6.15 -6.28
N HIS A 148 -0.35 5.61 -5.41
CA HIS A 148 0.17 4.26 -5.57
C HIS A 148 0.20 3.52 -4.24
N MET A 149 0.01 2.21 -4.33
CA MET A 149 0.08 1.28 -3.22
C MET A 149 1.55 0.88 -3.05
N LEU A 150 2.21 1.36 -2.01
CA LEU A 150 3.64 1.09 -1.81
C LEU A 150 3.88 -0.38 -1.43
N GLY A 151 2.99 -0.94 -0.63
CA GLY A 151 3.05 -2.32 -0.19
C GLY A 151 1.91 -2.67 0.76
N TYR A 152 1.78 -3.95 1.03
CA TYR A 152 0.85 -4.48 2.03
C TYR A 152 1.56 -5.55 2.87
N PHE A 153 1.12 -5.72 4.11
CA PHE A 153 1.69 -6.64 5.09
C PHE A 153 0.57 -7.48 5.68
N ALA A 154 0.78 -8.78 5.80
CA ALA A 154 -0.21 -9.68 6.38
C ALA A 154 0.01 -9.74 7.90
N THR A 155 -1.01 -9.47 8.70
CA THR A 155 -0.90 -9.25 10.15
C THR A 155 -1.99 -10.01 10.91
N ALA A 156 -1.75 -10.27 12.19
CA ALA A 156 -2.75 -10.77 13.13
C ALA A 156 -3.00 -9.70 14.20
N ALA A 157 -3.45 -8.52 13.74
CA ALA A 157 -3.47 -7.25 14.46
C ALA A 157 -2.07 -6.63 14.64
N VAL A 158 -1.83 -5.52 13.95
CA VAL A 158 -0.52 -4.89 14.01
C VAL A 158 -0.30 -4.11 15.31
N THR A 159 0.89 -4.29 15.91
CA THR A 159 1.31 -3.49 17.06
C THR A 159 2.07 -2.25 16.62
N ALA A 160 2.04 -1.18 17.44
CA ALA A 160 2.81 0.03 17.19
C ALA A 160 4.31 -0.23 16.96
N VAL A 161 4.87 -1.22 17.67
CA VAL A 161 6.28 -1.61 17.59
C VAL A 161 6.61 -2.27 16.25
N GLN A 162 5.68 -3.04 15.68
CA GLN A 162 5.81 -3.63 14.34
C GLN A 162 5.60 -2.58 13.24
N MET A 163 4.65 -1.65 13.42
CA MET A 163 4.38 -0.58 12.46
C MET A 163 5.56 0.39 12.31
N PHE A 164 6.24 0.69 13.42
CA PHE A 164 7.33 1.66 13.45
C PHE A 164 8.43 1.39 12.40
N PRO A 165 9.13 0.25 12.39
CA PRO A 165 10.19 0.00 11.43
C PRO A 165 9.67 -0.09 9.98
N ILE A 166 8.46 -0.61 9.77
CA ILE A 166 7.83 -0.68 8.45
C ILE A 166 7.57 0.74 7.90
N PHE A 167 7.00 1.63 8.71
CA PHE A 167 6.78 3.02 8.34
C PHE A 167 8.10 3.75 8.05
N ARG A 168 9.11 3.59 8.91
CA ARG A 168 10.45 4.17 8.69
C ARG A 168 11.05 3.69 7.37
N ARG A 169 10.85 2.43 7.01
CA ARG A 169 11.29 1.85 5.74
C ARG A 169 10.51 2.43 4.56
N ALA A 170 9.20 2.63 4.68
CA ALA A 170 8.39 3.30 3.65
C ALA A 170 8.91 4.72 3.37
N VAL A 171 9.19 5.50 4.42
CA VAL A 171 9.77 6.85 4.31
C VAL A 171 11.13 6.80 3.62
N SER A 172 12.01 5.87 4.03
CA SER A 172 13.33 5.67 3.41
C SER A 172 13.24 5.42 1.91
N ILE A 173 12.34 4.53 1.48
CA ILE A 173 12.15 4.19 0.07
C ILE A 173 11.71 5.43 -0.72
N LEU A 174 10.77 6.21 -0.20
CA LEU A 174 10.24 7.36 -0.93
C LEU A 174 11.26 8.50 -1.03
N ASP A 175 11.95 8.81 0.06
CA ASP A 175 12.92 9.89 0.09
C ASP A 175 14.18 9.53 -0.70
N MET A 176 14.78 8.37 -0.40
CA MET A 176 16.08 7.98 -0.98
C MET A 176 15.95 7.41 -2.40
N ASN A 177 14.94 6.58 -2.69
CA ASN A 177 14.87 5.88 -3.97
C ASN A 177 14.06 6.65 -5.02
N CYS A 178 12.99 7.35 -4.59
CA CYS A 178 12.06 8.04 -5.47
C CYS A 178 12.22 9.58 -5.48
N ASN A 179 13.08 10.14 -4.60
CA ASN A 179 13.26 11.59 -4.44
C ASN A 179 11.91 12.31 -4.20
N LEU A 180 11.11 11.75 -3.28
CA LEU A 180 9.82 12.26 -2.84
C LEU A 180 9.88 12.65 -1.38
N ALA A 181 9.49 13.88 -1.08
CA ALA A 181 9.51 14.44 0.26
C ALA A 181 8.23 14.05 1.01
N VAL A 182 8.33 13.12 1.95
CA VAL A 182 7.22 12.76 2.83
C VAL A 182 7.02 13.88 3.85
N VAL A 183 5.85 14.51 3.82
CA VAL A 183 5.51 15.63 4.73
C VAL A 183 4.39 15.28 5.70
N ALA A 184 3.55 14.30 5.36
CA ALA A 184 2.41 13.92 6.16
C ALA A 184 2.26 12.41 6.22
N ALA A 185 1.74 11.93 7.35
CA ALA A 185 1.33 10.56 7.55
C ALA A 185 -0.07 10.56 8.17
N THR A 186 -0.98 9.77 7.61
CA THR A 186 -2.38 9.71 8.04
C THR A 186 -2.79 8.29 8.36
N ALA A 187 -3.45 8.13 9.50
CA ALA A 187 -3.97 6.86 10.00
C ALA A 187 -5.33 7.06 10.68
N ASP A 188 -6.03 5.97 10.95
CA ASP A 188 -7.23 6.02 11.78
C ASP A 188 -6.89 6.29 13.27
N GLY A 189 -7.94 6.46 14.08
CA GLY A 189 -7.81 6.73 15.50
C GLY A 189 -7.62 5.48 16.37
N ALA A 190 -7.27 4.31 15.82
CA ALA A 190 -7.15 3.07 16.57
C ALA A 190 -6.02 3.12 17.62
N SER A 191 -6.15 2.31 18.67
CA SER A 191 -5.18 2.28 19.78
C SER A 191 -3.73 2.02 19.33
N PRO A 192 -3.44 1.07 18.42
CA PRO A 192 -2.09 0.86 17.90
C PRO A 192 -1.53 2.09 17.18
N ASN A 193 -2.34 2.79 16.39
CA ASN A 193 -1.94 3.98 15.64
C ASN A 193 -1.63 5.17 16.57
N ARG A 194 -2.45 5.37 17.61
CA ARG A 194 -2.17 6.39 18.63
C ARG A 194 -0.86 6.08 19.38
N ARG A 195 -0.63 4.82 19.75
CA ARG A 195 0.61 4.40 20.40
C ARG A 195 1.82 4.56 19.48
N PHE A 196 1.65 4.28 18.19
CA PHE A 196 2.67 4.51 17.16
C PHE A 196 3.07 5.99 17.07
N PHE A 197 2.13 6.93 17.10
CA PHE A 197 2.47 8.36 17.16
C PHE A 197 3.24 8.70 18.43
N GLN A 198 2.80 8.21 19.59
CA GLN A 198 3.49 8.42 20.87
C GLN A 198 4.93 7.90 20.88
N MET A 199 5.22 6.80 20.18
CA MET A 199 6.60 6.27 20.07
C MET A 199 7.57 7.25 19.42
N HIS A 200 7.08 8.24 18.68
CA HIS A 200 7.92 9.28 18.07
C HIS A 200 8.26 10.43 19.03
N ALA A 201 7.65 10.50 20.24
CA ALA A 201 7.95 11.52 21.25
C ALA A 201 9.44 11.55 21.63
N GLY A 202 10.02 10.37 21.86
CA GLY A 202 11.42 10.21 22.24
C GLY A 202 12.41 10.71 21.18
N ILE A 203 11.99 10.81 19.93
CA ILE A 203 12.81 11.30 18.80
C ILE A 203 12.81 12.84 18.75
N GLN A 204 11.76 13.48 19.25
CA GLN A 204 11.68 14.94 19.32
C GLN A 204 12.40 15.53 20.54
N GLY A 205 12.70 14.71 21.55
CA GLY A 205 13.19 15.20 22.84
C GLY A 205 12.10 15.88 23.68
N ASN A 206 10.83 15.69 23.33
CA ASN A 206 9.70 16.24 24.07
C ASN A 206 9.26 15.21 25.13
N THR A 207 9.68 15.44 26.38
CA THR A 207 9.45 14.54 27.53
C THR A 207 8.22 14.89 28.37
N GLU A 208 7.45 15.91 28.02
CA GLU A 208 6.34 16.40 28.84
C GLU A 208 5.01 16.32 28.10
N ASN A 209 4.22 15.25 28.35
CA ASN A 209 2.76 15.10 28.16
C ASN A 209 2.09 15.64 26.87
N ASP A 210 2.85 16.05 25.87
CA ASP A 210 2.32 16.80 24.74
C ASP A 210 1.86 15.86 23.62
N VAL A 211 0.85 16.31 22.88
CA VAL A 211 0.32 15.57 21.74
C VAL A 211 1.43 15.44 20.70
N VAL A 212 1.85 14.21 20.37
CA VAL A 212 2.85 13.99 19.33
C VAL A 212 2.21 14.17 17.95
N PHE A 213 2.39 15.35 17.36
CA PHE A 213 1.83 15.70 16.06
C PHE A 213 2.84 15.66 14.91
N CYS A 214 4.13 15.49 15.18
CA CYS A 214 5.13 15.30 14.13
C CYS A 214 6.36 14.51 14.58
N THR A 215 7.23 14.18 13.63
CA THR A 215 8.54 13.57 13.89
C THR A 215 9.58 14.06 12.89
N LYS A 216 10.85 14.05 13.26
CA LYS A 216 11.95 14.39 12.34
C LYS A 216 12.18 13.26 11.35
N ASN A 217 12.35 13.61 10.08
CA ASN A 217 12.78 12.64 9.09
C ASN A 217 14.29 12.34 9.27
N LEU A 218 14.65 11.13 9.73
CA LEU A 218 16.06 10.72 9.88
C LEU A 218 16.89 10.84 8.58
N PHE A 219 16.27 10.78 7.41
CA PHE A 219 16.98 10.88 6.12
C PHE A 219 17.14 12.33 5.65
N ASN A 220 16.36 13.25 6.22
CA ASN A 220 16.49 14.68 6.00
C ASN A 220 16.04 15.44 7.27
N PRO A 221 16.97 15.74 8.20
CA PRO A 221 16.63 16.33 9.49
C PRO A 221 15.96 17.70 9.43
N GLU A 222 16.06 18.42 8.31
CA GLU A 222 15.40 19.71 8.10
C GLU A 222 13.88 19.57 7.87
N ARG A 223 13.41 18.35 7.59
CA ARG A 223 12.01 18.08 7.26
C ARG A 223 11.33 17.29 8.37
N ASN A 224 10.19 17.81 8.82
CA ASN A 224 9.29 17.11 9.72
C ASN A 224 8.21 16.37 8.93
N ILE A 225 7.81 15.22 9.46
CA ILE A 225 6.64 14.47 9.01
C ILE A 225 5.53 14.72 10.02
N TYR A 226 4.41 15.27 9.57
CA TYR A 226 3.26 15.59 10.40
C TYR A 226 2.26 14.44 10.44
N PHE A 227 1.74 14.11 11.62
CA PHE A 227 0.76 13.05 11.82
C PHE A 227 -0.65 13.64 11.81
N PHE A 228 -1.53 13.03 11.02
CA PHE A 228 -2.94 13.39 10.94
C PHE A 228 -3.80 12.18 11.25
N SER A 229 -4.88 12.40 11.99
CA SER A 229 -5.94 11.40 12.15
C SER A 229 -6.96 11.53 11.04
N ASP A 230 -7.61 10.44 10.66
CA ASP A 230 -8.70 10.48 9.69
C ASP A 230 -9.92 11.26 10.23
N VAL A 231 -10.19 12.41 9.61
CA VAL A 231 -11.23 13.36 10.05
C VAL A 231 -12.64 12.75 10.00
N PRO A 232 -13.06 12.04 8.93
CA PRO A 232 -14.31 11.29 8.92
C PRO A 232 -14.45 10.31 10.10
N HIS A 233 -13.40 9.55 10.44
CA HIS A 233 -13.43 8.67 11.62
C HIS A 233 -13.60 9.43 12.93
N LEU A 234 -12.93 10.58 13.09
CA LEU A 234 -13.12 11.45 14.26
C LEU A 234 -14.55 11.97 14.35
N LEU A 235 -15.13 12.42 13.24
CA LEU A 235 -16.50 12.96 13.21
C LEU A 235 -17.54 11.87 13.55
N LYS A 236 -17.38 10.66 13.00
CA LYS A 236 -18.22 9.50 13.35
C LYS A 236 -18.13 9.17 14.85
N THR A 237 -16.92 9.22 15.41
CA THR A 237 -16.67 8.95 16.84
C THR A 237 -17.33 10.01 17.71
N ALA A 238 -17.12 11.30 17.40
CA ALA A 238 -17.73 12.41 18.14
C ALA A 238 -19.27 12.32 18.13
N ARG A 239 -19.87 12.02 16.97
CA ARG A 239 -21.30 11.80 16.84
C ARG A 239 -21.79 10.65 17.73
N ASN A 240 -21.08 9.51 17.74
CA ASN A 240 -21.46 8.35 18.56
C ASN A 240 -21.34 8.66 20.06
N CYS A 241 -20.29 9.36 20.47
CA CYS A 241 -20.13 9.81 21.86
C CYS A 241 -21.28 10.74 22.27
N LEU A 242 -21.64 11.70 21.42
CA LEU A 242 -22.75 12.62 21.68
C LEU A 242 -24.09 11.85 21.82
N PHE A 243 -24.38 10.94 20.90
CA PHE A 243 -25.58 10.10 20.95
C PHE A 243 -25.66 9.26 22.23
N ASN A 244 -24.55 8.62 22.62
CA ASN A 244 -24.48 7.79 23.81
C ASN A 244 -24.53 8.61 25.11
N SER A 245 -24.04 9.86 25.09
CA SER A 245 -24.09 10.77 26.25
C SER A 245 -25.50 11.31 26.56
N GLY A 246 -26.41 11.29 25.58
CA GLY A 246 -27.78 11.77 25.71
C GLY A 246 -28.82 10.71 26.13
N SER A 247 -28.40 9.46 26.38
CA SER A 247 -29.30 8.35 26.73
C SER A 247 -29.01 7.84 28.14
N GLY A 248 -29.38 8.65 29.13
CA GLY A 248 -29.38 8.30 30.55
C GLY A 248 -30.46 9.10 31.29
N ASP A 249 -31.58 8.44 31.57
CA ASP A 249 -32.56 8.74 32.63
C ASP A 249 -33.16 10.15 32.72
N ASN A 250 -34.18 10.47 31.90
CA ASN A 250 -35.16 11.53 32.23
C ASN A 250 -36.56 11.30 31.63
N TYR A 251 -37.00 10.04 31.44
CA TYR A 251 -38.41 9.71 31.21
C TYR A 251 -38.71 8.32 31.82
N LYS A 252 -38.99 8.30 33.12
CA LYS A 252 -39.85 7.33 33.80
C LYS A 252 -40.68 8.06 34.84
#